data_AF-A0A1L1PM79-F1
#
_entry.id   AF-A0A1L1PM79-F1
#
_cell.length_a   1.000
_cell.length_b   1.000
_cell.length_c   1.000
_cell.angle_alpha   90.00
_cell.angle_beta   90.00
_cell.angle_gamma   90.00
#
_symmetry.space_group_name_H-M   'P 1'
#
loop_
_entity.id
_entity.type
_entity.pdbx_description
1 polymer ?
#
loop_
_entity_poly.entity_id
_entity_poly.type
_entity_poly.pdbx_seq_one_letter_code
_entity_poly.pdbx_strand_id
1 'polypeptide(L)'
;MYLDLDMTTLPSTHGMRPASLGIPPIETLEMLQRLEAEVAMSNLNEMRLIEQQHPHWFDMYEEFQVEHCTGEELQALLASAPNAYAKGLVTGALKVRLEMAAASGRPF
;
A
#
# COMPACT_ATOMS: atom_id res chain seq x y z
N MET A 1 -3.56 -27.59 51.82
CA MET A 1 -4.96 -27.81 51.41
C MET A 1 -4.90 -28.07 49.90
N TYR A 2 -4.89 -29.34 49.48
CA TYR A 2 -4.83 -29.72 48.08
C TYR A 2 -6.24 -29.64 47.51
N LEU A 3 -6.44 -28.84 46.46
CA LEU A 3 -7.67 -28.81 45.68
C LEU A 3 -7.50 -29.80 44.53
N ASP A 4 -8.14 -30.96 44.64
CA ASP A 4 -8.39 -31.88 43.54
C ASP A 4 -9.26 -31.14 42.50
N LEU A 5 -8.66 -30.80 41.37
CA LEU A 5 -9.39 -30.33 40.19
C LEU A 5 -9.82 -31.58 39.42
N ASP A 6 -11.12 -31.87 39.51
CA ASP A 6 -11.79 -32.93 38.76
C ASP A 6 -11.69 -32.65 37.25
N MET A 7 -10.81 -33.40 36.57
CA MET A 7 -10.50 -33.28 35.15
C MET A 7 -11.58 -33.86 34.22
N THR A 8 -12.73 -34.28 34.75
CA THR A 8 -13.77 -34.96 33.96
C THR A 8 -14.77 -34.02 33.27
N THR A 9 -14.63 -32.70 33.41
CA THR A 9 -15.56 -31.71 32.81
C THR A 9 -14.91 -30.83 31.72
N LEU A 10 -13.79 -31.26 31.13
CA LEU A 10 -13.33 -30.64 29.89
C LEU A 10 -14.34 -30.99 28.78
N PRO A 11 -15.04 -30.01 28.18
CA PRO A 11 -15.87 -30.28 27.03
C PRO A 11 -14.96 -30.87 25.94
N SER A 12 -15.29 -32.09 25.54
CA SER A 12 -14.62 -32.82 24.48
C SER A 12 -14.42 -31.90 23.28
N THR A 13 -13.16 -31.65 22.93
CA THR A 13 -12.76 -31.03 21.66
C THR A 13 -13.02 -32.03 20.53
N HIS A 14 -14.28 -32.40 20.33
CA HIS A 14 -14.76 -33.11 19.16
C HIS A 14 -15.40 -32.07 18.25
N GLY A 15 -14.58 -31.51 17.35
CA GLY A 15 -15.09 -30.68 16.27
C GLY A 15 -14.18 -29.60 15.73
N MET A 16 -12.99 -29.34 16.30
CA MET A 16 -12.03 -28.47 15.62
C MET A 16 -11.43 -29.20 14.43
N ARG A 17 -12.11 -29.09 13.28
CA ARG A 17 -11.45 -29.22 11.98
C ARG A 17 -10.16 -28.42 12.04
N PRO A 18 -9.03 -28.96 11.57
CA PRO A 18 -7.82 -28.15 11.45
C PRO A 18 -8.20 -26.92 10.65
N ALA A 19 -7.90 -25.73 11.19
CA ALA A 19 -7.98 -24.50 10.44
C ALA A 19 -7.32 -24.78 9.09
N SER A 20 -8.10 -24.71 8.01
CA SER A 20 -7.57 -24.76 6.67
C SER A 20 -6.40 -23.77 6.65
N LEU A 21 -5.19 -24.28 6.40
CA LEU A 21 -3.98 -23.53 6.10
C LEU A 21 -4.38 -22.18 5.48
N GLY A 22 -3.94 -21.07 6.08
CA GLY A 22 -4.43 -19.68 5.92
C GLY A 22 -4.53 -19.12 4.49
N ILE A 23 -5.26 -19.83 3.64
CA ILE A 23 -5.63 -19.49 2.28
C ILE A 23 -7.03 -18.89 2.41
N PRO A 24 -7.18 -17.59 2.07
CA PRO A 24 -8.48 -16.94 2.12
C PRO A 24 -9.47 -17.66 1.18
N PRO A 25 -10.77 -17.68 1.52
CA PRO A 25 -11.80 -18.25 0.64
C PRO A 25 -11.72 -17.65 -0.79
N ILE A 26 -12.07 -18.44 -1.80
CA ILE A 26 -12.05 -17.99 -3.22
C ILE A 26 -12.87 -16.71 -3.40
N GLU A 27 -14.03 -16.59 -2.76
CA GLU A 27 -14.87 -15.38 -2.78
C GLU A 27 -14.11 -14.15 -2.25
N THR A 28 -13.29 -14.31 -1.21
CA THR A 28 -12.45 -13.22 -0.66
C THR A 28 -11.35 -12.81 -1.65
N LEU A 29 -10.77 -13.75 -2.39
CA LEU A 29 -9.79 -13.47 -3.43
C LEU A 29 -10.40 -12.75 -4.63
N GLU A 30 -11.58 -13.16 -5.08
CA GLU A 30 -12.31 -12.50 -6.16
C GLU A 30 -12.74 -11.09 -5.78
N MET A 31 -13.21 -10.89 -4.55
CA MET A 31 -13.52 -9.55 -4.03
C MET A 31 -12.28 -8.65 -3.99
N LEU A 32 -11.15 -9.19 -3.56
CA LEU A 32 -9.89 -8.46 -3.52
C LEU A 32 -9.43 -8.05 -4.92
N GLN A 33 -9.48 -8.97 -5.89
CA GLN A 33 -9.15 -8.67 -7.30
C GLN A 33 -10.03 -7.58 -7.91
N ARG A 34 -11.34 -7.57 -7.60
CA ARG A 34 -12.25 -6.52 -8.06
C ARG A 34 -11.89 -5.17 -7.45
N LEU A 35 -11.63 -5.14 -6.14
CA LEU A 35 -11.22 -3.93 -5.45
C LEU A 35 -9.90 -3.38 -6.00
N GLU A 36 -8.92 -4.25 -6.27
CA GLU A 36 -7.65 -3.86 -6.90
C GLU A 36 -7.88 -3.23 -8.29
N ALA A 37 -8.75 -3.82 -9.10
CA ALA A 37 -9.09 -3.28 -10.42
C ALA A 37 -9.81 -1.92 -10.32
N GLU A 38 -10.73 -1.76 -9.37
CA GLU A 38 -11.43 -0.49 -9.11
C GLU A 38 -10.45 0.60 -8.67
N VAL A 39 -9.55 0.29 -7.75
CA VAL A 39 -8.50 1.21 -7.30
C VAL A 39 -7.56 1.59 -8.44
N ALA A 40 -7.13 0.61 -9.25
CA ALA A 40 -6.29 0.87 -10.41
C ALA A 40 -6.97 1.80 -11.41
N MET A 41 -8.27 1.58 -11.68
CA MET A 41 -9.05 2.45 -12.56
C MET A 41 -9.20 3.86 -12.01
N SER A 42 -9.44 3.99 -10.70
CA SER A 42 -9.52 5.29 -10.02
C SER A 42 -8.21 6.06 -10.15
N ASN A 43 -7.07 5.39 -9.92
CA ASN A 43 -5.76 6.02 -10.04
C ASN A 43 -5.47 6.49 -11.47
N LEU A 44 -5.84 5.69 -12.49
CA LEU A 44 -5.69 6.09 -13.89
C LEU A 44 -6.52 7.33 -14.23
N ASN A 45 -7.74 7.41 -13.70
CA ASN A 45 -8.61 8.56 -13.92
C ASN A 45 -8.06 9.82 -13.25
N GLU A 46 -7.61 9.73 -12.00
CA GLU A 46 -6.99 10.85 -11.28
C GLU A 46 -5.70 11.32 -11.96
N MET A 47 -4.89 10.39 -12.46
CA MET A 47 -3.68 10.73 -13.21
C MET A 47 -4.02 11.48 -14.50
N ARG A 48 -5.00 11.00 -15.27
CA ARG A 48 -5.49 11.69 -16.47
C ARG A 48 -6.06 13.08 -16.15
N LEU A 49 -6.73 13.25 -15.01
CA LEU A 49 -7.21 14.56 -14.58
C LEU A 49 -6.06 15.52 -14.30
N ILE A 50 -4.98 15.06 -13.66
CA ILE A 50 -3.77 15.87 -13.48
C ILE A 50 -3.17 16.24 -14.84
N GLU A 51 -2.98 15.29 -15.75
CA GLU A 51 -2.43 15.52 -17.09
C GLU A 51 -3.24 16.60 -17.84
N GLN A 52 -4.56 16.56 -17.74
CA GLN A 52 -5.45 17.52 -18.41
C GLN A 52 -5.50 18.90 -17.75
N GLN A 53 -5.54 18.95 -16.42
CA GLN A 53 -5.77 20.19 -15.66
C GLN A 53 -4.48 20.91 -15.28
N HIS A 54 -3.39 20.16 -15.13
CA HIS A 54 -2.10 20.65 -14.66
C HIS A 54 -0.95 20.07 -15.52
N PRO A 55 -0.99 20.24 -16.86
CA PRO A 55 -0.04 19.61 -17.79
C PRO A 55 1.41 19.95 -17.47
N HIS A 56 1.72 21.21 -17.14
CA HIS A 56 3.09 21.61 -16.78
C HIS A 56 3.62 20.90 -15.53
N TRP A 57 2.76 20.69 -14.52
CA TRP A 57 3.19 19.96 -13.33
C TRP A 57 3.38 18.48 -13.65
N PHE A 58 2.51 17.91 -14.48
CA PHE A 58 2.61 16.53 -14.94
C PHE A 58 3.90 16.28 -15.73
N ASP A 59 4.24 17.18 -16.67
CA ASP A 59 5.48 17.12 -17.44
C ASP A 59 6.72 17.15 -16.52
N MET A 60 6.72 18.05 -15.53
CA MET A 60 7.79 18.10 -14.52
C MET A 60 7.88 16.82 -13.70
N TYR A 61 6.74 16.24 -13.32
CA TYR A 61 6.68 14.99 -12.57
C TYR A 61 7.29 13.83 -13.36
N GLU A 62 6.97 13.71 -14.65
CA GLU A 62 7.52 12.70 -15.56
C GLU A 62 9.01 12.93 -15.85
N GLU A 63 9.43 14.19 -16.03
CA GLU A 63 10.83 14.55 -16.32
C GLU A 63 11.75 14.28 -15.12
N PHE A 64 11.31 14.62 -13.91
CA PHE A 64 12.14 14.48 -12.72
C PHE A 64 12.44 13.03 -12.37
N GLN A 65 11.64 12.06 -12.85
CA GLN A 65 11.74 10.64 -12.48
C GLN A 65 11.91 10.52 -10.97
N VAL A 66 10.79 10.57 -10.24
CA VAL A 66 10.76 10.68 -8.77
C VAL A 66 11.65 9.65 -8.04
N GLU A 67 11.98 8.52 -8.67
CA GLU A 67 12.95 7.52 -8.21
C GLU A 67 14.40 8.02 -8.14
N HIS A 68 14.77 8.96 -8.99
CA HIS A 68 16.14 9.41 -9.26
C HIS A 68 16.39 10.90 -8.99
N CYS A 69 15.35 11.72 -8.84
CA CYS A 69 15.50 13.13 -8.54
C CYS A 69 16.22 13.40 -7.19
N THR A 70 16.89 14.54 -7.12
CA THR A 70 17.51 15.07 -5.90
C THR A 70 16.46 15.43 -4.84
N GLY A 71 16.89 15.57 -3.58
CA GLY A 71 16.00 16.00 -2.50
C GLY A 71 15.37 17.39 -2.74
N GLU A 72 16.10 18.31 -3.35
CA GLU A 72 15.61 19.66 -3.67
C GLU A 72 14.54 19.63 -4.76
N GLU A 73 14.76 18.87 -5.85
CA GLU A 73 13.78 18.67 -6.91
C GLU A 73 12.51 18.02 -6.39
N LEU A 74 12.65 17.00 -5.54
CA LEU A 74 11.53 16.32 -4.90
C LEU A 74 10.73 17.28 -4.01
N GLN A 75 11.42 18.12 -3.22
CA GLN A 75 10.78 19.12 -2.38
C GLN A 75 10.05 20.19 -3.21
N ALA A 76 10.65 20.64 -4.31
CA ALA A 76 10.04 21.57 -5.24
C ALA A 76 8.78 20.96 -5.90
N LEU A 77 8.85 19.70 -6.32
CA LEU A 77 7.74 18.96 -6.91
C LEU A 77 6.59 18.76 -5.92
N LEU A 78 6.90 18.45 -4.66
CA LEU A 78 5.92 18.31 -3.59
C LEU A 78 5.26 19.64 -3.23
N ALA A 79 6.03 20.73 -3.21
CA ALA A 79 5.53 22.07 -2.92
C ALA A 79 4.62 22.60 -4.04
N SER A 80 4.91 22.25 -5.29
CA SER A 80 4.13 22.66 -6.46
C SER A 80 2.94 21.76 -6.78
N ALA A 81 2.78 20.63 -6.06
CA ALA A 81 1.73 19.65 -6.30
C ALA A 81 0.31 20.26 -6.23
N PRO A 82 -0.49 20.16 -7.30
CA PRO A 82 -1.74 20.90 -7.44
C PRO A 82 -2.88 20.41 -6.53
N ASN A 83 -2.85 19.12 -6.14
CA ASN A 83 -3.90 18.52 -5.31
C ASN A 83 -3.35 17.40 -4.42
N ALA A 84 -4.23 16.82 -3.60
CA ALA A 84 -3.85 15.76 -2.66
C ALA A 84 -3.38 14.48 -3.36
N TYR A 85 -3.97 14.13 -4.51
CA TYR A 85 -3.56 12.97 -5.29
C TYR A 85 -2.13 13.15 -5.84
N ALA A 86 -1.81 14.32 -6.41
CA ALA A 86 -0.48 14.69 -6.86
C ALA A 86 0.56 14.60 -5.75
N LYS A 87 0.24 15.10 -4.55
CA LYS A 87 1.09 14.95 -3.35
C LYS A 87 1.26 13.48 -2.97
N GLY A 88 0.21 12.68 -3.09
CA GLY A 88 0.23 11.24 -2.88
C GLY A 88 1.20 10.51 -3.80
N LEU A 89 1.27 10.88 -5.08
CA LEU A 89 2.22 10.32 -6.04
C LEU A 89 3.67 10.57 -5.61
N VAL A 90 4.01 11.83 -5.34
CA VAL A 90 5.38 12.23 -4.95
C VAL A 90 5.78 11.59 -3.61
N THR A 91 4.89 11.61 -2.62
CA THR A 91 5.17 11.01 -1.30
C THR A 91 5.21 9.49 -1.33
N GLY A 92 4.41 8.86 -2.19
CA GLY A 92 4.46 7.42 -2.45
C GLY A 92 5.81 6.99 -3.00
N ALA A 93 6.32 7.70 -4.01
CA ALA A 93 7.65 7.44 -4.57
C ALA A 93 8.77 7.63 -3.54
N LEU A 94 8.69 8.70 -2.73
CA LEU A 94 9.64 8.93 -1.63
C LEU A 94 9.63 7.76 -0.63
N LYS A 95 8.45 7.26 -0.26
CA LYS A 95 8.32 6.15 0.67
C LYS A 95 9.01 4.89 0.11
N VAL A 96 8.79 4.57 -1.16
CA VAL A 96 9.46 3.43 -1.81
C VAL A 96 10.98 3.61 -1.79
N ARG A 97 11.49 4.81 -2.08
CA ARG A 97 12.93 5.09 -2.00
C ARG A 97 13.50 4.86 -0.60
N LEU A 98 12.79 5.31 0.43
CA LEU A 98 13.19 5.09 1.83
C LEU A 98 13.20 3.60 2.19
N GLU A 99 12.20 2.85 1.75
CA GLU A 99 12.13 1.39 1.94
C GLU A 99 13.29 0.67 1.22
N MET A 100 13.62 1.07 0.00
CA MET A 100 14.75 0.53 -0.75
C MET A 100 16.10 0.88 -0.12
N ALA A 101 16.28 2.11 0.36
CA ALA A 101 17.48 2.54 1.08
C ALA A 101 17.65 1.74 2.39
N ALA A 102 16.57 1.56 3.15
CA ALA A 102 16.56 0.75 4.37
C ALA A 102 16.88 -0.72 4.09
N ALA A 103 16.33 -1.30 3.02
CA ALA A 103 16.56 -2.69 2.64
C ALA A 103 17.97 -2.94 2.07
N SER A 104 18.53 -1.97 1.33
CA SER A 104 19.83 -2.10 0.67
C SER A 104 21.01 -1.61 1.50
N GLY A 105 20.77 -0.85 2.57
CA GLY A 105 21.81 -0.22 3.40
C GLY A 105 22.56 0.91 2.68
N ARG A 106 22.10 1.34 1.50
CA ARG A 106 22.69 2.44 0.74
C ARG A 106 22.03 3.76 1.15
N PRO A 107 22.80 4.85 1.32
CA PRO A 107 22.24 6.15 1.63
C PRO A 107 21.38 6.68 0.48
N PHE A 108 20.38 7.47 0.88
CA PHE A 108 19.48 8.23 0.02
C PHE A 108 20.19 9.42 -0.63
#